data_AF-A0A7X9DH15-F1
#
_entry.id   AF-A0A7X9DH15-F1
#
_cell.length_a   1.000
_cell.length_b   1.000
_cell.length_c   1.000
_cell.angle_alpha   90.00
_cell.angle_beta   90.00
_cell.angle_gamma   90.00
#
_symmetry.space_group_name_H-M   'P 1'
#
loop_
_entity.id
_entity.type
_entity.pdbx_description
1 polymer ?
#
loop_
_entity_poly.entity_id
_entity_poly.type
_entity_poly.pdbx_seq_one_letter_code
_entity_poly.pdbx_strand_id
1 'polypeptide(L)'
;MGFSLGEYQDMFLEEADELLQELNQNLLKLEKNPSDDEIINNIFRAAHSLKSSAAFVGLTDLGDLAHKMENLLQGIRDKVMKVTPAIVDVLFQCFDVINDVIREVSSGNPPSKDFSSLIKKIESVGKQGNIQEEKKEAPAPKRIQLSTNIIKDIRDGINNGLSCCEIAITLDPDAAMKSLKVQLVLTNLEKIADILVTIPSIEEVSMPEFDNRVQIILLTSATVEELKKACEVDQVTRIDLRKIELVKKDNKVALKYHEQETLFEEKPEADTRARDVEEDVIPDEEEKDEIIIRSKDDKKTLQLRTVKVSVEKLDQLLNNVGELVIANSGFYKLYEEMRRLNIEKSIINEFKNRMEQMSRIAKDLQSGIMKTRMVPIGQVFSRFNRLVRDLAKEFDKKVVLEIKGEETELDKKVIDVIGEPLMHLIRNAVDHGVESVEERRQQKKPEIATITLN
;
A
#
# COMPACT_ATOMS: atom_id res chain seq x y z
N MET A 1 28.80 14.48 -9.82
CA MET A 1 28.40 13.65 -8.66
C MET A 1 26.99 13.20 -8.94
N GLY A 2 26.77 11.89 -9.04
CA GLY A 2 25.41 11.35 -9.12
C GLY A 2 24.69 11.55 -7.79
N PHE A 3 23.39 11.77 -7.83
CA PHE A 3 22.53 11.74 -6.66
C PHE A 3 22.55 10.32 -6.05
N SER A 4 22.72 10.23 -4.72
CA SER A 4 22.70 8.97 -3.98
C SER A 4 22.02 9.17 -2.62
N LEU A 5 21.17 8.22 -2.24
CA LEU A 5 20.39 8.19 -0.99
C LEU A 5 21.07 7.40 0.15
N GLY A 6 22.33 6.99 -0.06
CA GLY A 6 23.11 6.24 0.93
C GLY A 6 23.07 4.72 0.74
N GLU A 7 23.51 3.98 1.77
CA GLU A 7 23.79 2.53 1.70
C GLU A 7 22.55 1.64 1.48
N TYR A 8 21.33 2.17 1.69
CA TYR A 8 20.07 1.42 1.58
C TYR A 8 19.32 1.67 0.27
N GLN A 9 19.88 2.49 -0.64
CA GLN A 9 19.23 2.86 -1.89
C GLN A 9 18.91 1.65 -2.78
N ASP A 10 19.86 0.75 -2.96
CA ASP A 10 19.68 -0.40 -3.86
C ASP A 10 18.58 -1.35 -3.36
N MET A 11 18.54 -1.58 -2.04
CA MET A 11 17.49 -2.39 -1.41
C MET A 11 16.10 -1.76 -1.58
N PHE A 12 16.00 -0.43 -1.40
CA PHE A 12 14.78 0.30 -1.64
C PHE A 12 14.34 0.23 -3.11
N LEU A 13 15.26 0.40 -4.06
CA LEU A 13 14.94 0.37 -5.49
C LEU A 13 14.43 -1.01 -5.92
N GLU A 14 15.02 -2.09 -5.41
CA GLU A 14 14.54 -3.45 -5.65
C GLU A 14 13.14 -3.67 -5.07
N GLU A 15 12.91 -3.29 -3.81
CA GLU A 15 11.61 -3.43 -3.15
C GLU A 15 10.53 -2.58 -3.83
N ALA A 16 10.86 -1.36 -4.22
CA ALA A 16 9.93 -0.46 -4.87
C ALA A 16 9.48 -0.98 -6.24
N ASP A 17 10.37 -1.58 -7.05
CA ASP A 17 9.97 -2.17 -8.34
C ASP A 17 9.03 -3.38 -8.15
N GLU A 18 9.28 -4.22 -7.14
CA GLU A 18 8.39 -5.34 -6.77
C GLU A 18 7.00 -4.83 -6.34
N LEU A 19 6.95 -3.87 -5.42
CA LEU A 19 5.69 -3.26 -4.94
C LEU A 19 4.92 -2.57 -6.06
N LEU A 20 5.63 -1.89 -6.97
CA LEU A 20 5.01 -1.22 -8.10
C LEU A 20 4.37 -2.23 -9.08
N GLN A 21 5.04 -3.33 -9.40
CA GLN A 21 4.44 -4.36 -10.23
C GLN A 21 3.14 -4.91 -9.61
N GLU A 22 3.17 -5.20 -8.31
CA GLU A 22 2.00 -5.69 -7.58
C GLU A 22 0.84 -4.67 -7.62
N LEU A 23 1.14 -3.39 -7.36
CA LEU A 23 0.16 -2.32 -7.33
C LEU A 23 -0.52 -2.14 -8.70
N ASN A 24 0.25 -2.15 -9.79
CA ASN A 24 -0.28 -2.03 -11.15
C ASN A 24 -1.23 -3.19 -11.52
N GLN A 25 -0.85 -4.43 -11.19
CA GLN A 25 -1.69 -5.61 -11.45
C GLN A 25 -3.00 -5.56 -10.64
N ASN A 26 -2.91 -5.21 -9.35
CA ASN A 26 -4.08 -5.16 -8.50
C ASN A 26 -5.01 -3.99 -8.87
N LEU A 27 -4.51 -2.83 -9.30
CA LEU A 27 -5.34 -1.74 -9.80
C LEU A 27 -6.15 -2.13 -11.06
N LEU A 28 -5.55 -2.88 -11.99
CA LEU A 28 -6.26 -3.40 -13.17
C LEU A 28 -7.38 -4.38 -12.78
N LYS A 29 -7.14 -5.21 -11.76
CA LYS A 29 -8.17 -6.13 -11.23
C LYS A 29 -9.26 -5.35 -10.47
N LEU A 30 -8.89 -4.33 -9.71
CA LEU A 30 -9.81 -3.47 -8.96
C LEU A 30 -10.80 -2.75 -9.87
N GLU A 31 -10.35 -2.28 -11.04
CA GLU A 31 -11.26 -1.66 -12.01
C GLU A 31 -12.33 -2.64 -12.52
N LYS A 32 -11.95 -3.90 -12.76
CA LYS A 32 -12.89 -4.95 -13.20
C LYS A 32 -13.80 -5.41 -12.08
N ASN A 33 -13.28 -5.48 -10.86
CA ASN A 33 -13.96 -5.96 -9.65
C ASN A 33 -13.89 -4.92 -8.51
N PRO A 34 -14.71 -3.86 -8.54
CA PRO A 34 -14.56 -2.70 -7.64
C PRO A 34 -14.98 -2.94 -6.18
N SER A 35 -15.45 -4.14 -5.84
CA SER A 35 -15.96 -4.50 -4.51
C SER A 35 -15.20 -5.67 -3.89
N ASP A 36 -14.06 -6.04 -4.47
CA ASP A 36 -13.22 -7.11 -3.98
C ASP A 36 -12.31 -6.60 -2.84
N ASP A 37 -12.69 -6.93 -1.61
CA ASP A 37 -11.98 -6.52 -0.40
C ASP A 37 -10.52 -7.07 -0.36
N GLU A 38 -10.23 -8.20 -0.99
CA GLU A 38 -8.87 -8.76 -1.03
C GLU A 38 -7.94 -7.91 -1.91
N ILE A 39 -8.42 -7.52 -3.10
CA ILE A 39 -7.68 -6.64 -4.01
C ILE A 39 -7.41 -5.28 -3.34
N ILE A 40 -8.41 -4.70 -2.67
CA ILE A 40 -8.26 -3.42 -1.97
C ILE A 40 -7.19 -3.51 -0.88
N ASN A 41 -7.22 -4.57 -0.07
CA ASN A 41 -6.24 -4.79 1.00
C ASN A 41 -4.82 -4.97 0.47
N ASN A 42 -4.64 -5.67 -0.65
CA ASN A 42 -3.31 -5.85 -1.26
C ASN A 42 -2.75 -4.52 -1.78
N ILE A 43 -3.57 -3.71 -2.46
CA ILE A 43 -3.16 -2.37 -2.92
C ILE A 43 -2.81 -1.46 -1.74
N PHE A 44 -3.62 -1.49 -0.67
CA PHE A 44 -3.37 -0.71 0.54
C PHE A 44 -2.02 -1.08 1.19
N ARG A 45 -1.74 -2.38 1.36
CA ARG A 45 -0.46 -2.84 1.91
C ARG A 45 0.73 -2.41 1.07
N ALA A 46 0.63 -2.54 -0.26
CA ALA A 46 1.69 -2.11 -1.16
C ALA A 46 1.96 -0.60 -1.05
N ALA A 47 0.91 0.23 -0.98
CA ALA A 47 1.04 1.68 -0.79
C ALA A 47 1.64 2.04 0.59
N HIS A 48 1.23 1.34 1.65
CA HIS A 48 1.78 1.54 3.00
C HIS A 48 3.26 1.18 3.09
N SER A 49 3.66 0.05 2.51
CA SER A 49 5.08 -0.36 2.45
C SER A 49 5.91 0.66 1.66
N LEU A 50 5.40 1.13 0.52
CA LEU A 50 6.07 2.14 -0.30
C LEU A 50 6.24 3.48 0.44
N LYS A 51 5.24 3.92 1.21
CA LYS A 51 5.35 5.12 2.06
C LYS A 51 6.51 4.99 3.04
N SER A 52 6.54 3.88 3.78
CA SER A 52 7.54 3.64 4.82
C SER A 52 8.94 3.51 4.25
N SER A 53 9.10 2.79 3.14
CA SER A 53 10.40 2.60 2.50
C SER A 53 10.91 3.89 1.85
N ALA A 54 10.03 4.69 1.23
CA ALA A 54 10.40 6.00 0.66
C ALA A 54 10.81 7.02 1.74
N ALA A 55 10.08 7.07 2.86
CA ALA A 55 10.42 7.94 3.98
C ALA A 55 11.76 7.54 4.62
N PHE A 56 12.02 6.23 4.75
CA PHE A 56 13.27 5.70 5.31
C PHE A 56 14.51 6.11 4.52
N VAL A 57 14.45 6.11 3.19
CA VAL A 57 15.58 6.53 2.33
C VAL A 57 15.66 8.05 2.15
N GLY A 58 14.74 8.83 2.72
CA GLY A 58 14.75 10.29 2.63
C GLY A 58 14.07 10.88 1.39
N LEU A 59 13.26 10.09 0.67
CA LEU A 59 12.38 10.59 -0.41
C LEU A 59 11.07 11.09 0.19
N THR A 60 11.13 12.19 0.95
CA THR A 60 9.98 12.74 1.71
C THR A 60 8.77 13.04 0.83
N ASP A 61 8.99 13.70 -0.31
CA ASP A 61 7.91 14.10 -1.21
C ASP A 61 7.21 12.88 -1.84
N LEU A 62 7.96 11.79 -2.08
CA LEU A 62 7.42 10.53 -2.53
C LEU A 62 6.61 9.83 -1.43
N GLY A 63 7.12 9.89 -0.19
CA GLY A 63 6.42 9.42 1.01
C GLY A 63 5.07 10.14 1.21
N ASP A 64 5.04 11.46 1.00
CA ASP A 64 3.81 12.26 1.09
C ASP A 64 2.78 11.86 0.02
N LEU A 65 3.21 11.64 -1.22
CA LEU A 65 2.33 11.13 -2.27
C LEU A 65 1.77 9.75 -1.92
N ALA A 66 2.64 8.83 -1.46
CA ALA A 66 2.23 7.48 -1.05
C ALA A 66 1.24 7.53 0.13
N HIS A 67 1.46 8.42 1.10
CA HIS A 67 0.54 8.65 2.21
C HIS A 67 -0.83 9.16 1.73
N LYS A 68 -0.88 10.07 0.75
CA LYS A 68 -2.16 10.52 0.17
C LYS A 68 -2.88 9.41 -0.58
N MET A 69 -2.15 8.54 -1.29
CA MET A 69 -2.73 7.34 -1.90
C MET A 69 -3.29 6.38 -0.84
N GLU A 70 -2.54 6.13 0.22
CA GLU A 70 -2.95 5.28 1.35
C GLU A 70 -4.25 5.77 1.97
N ASN A 71 -4.39 7.09 2.21
CA ASN A 71 -5.62 7.68 2.73
C ASN A 71 -6.83 7.49 1.79
N LEU A 72 -6.62 7.63 0.47
CA LEU A 72 -7.68 7.38 -0.50
C LEU A 72 -8.11 5.90 -0.48
N LEU A 73 -7.15 4.98 -0.41
CA LEU A 73 -7.39 3.54 -0.34
C LEU A 73 -8.03 3.13 0.98
N GLN A 74 -7.67 3.78 2.09
CA GLN A 74 -8.27 3.58 3.41
C GLN A 74 -9.77 3.91 3.36
N GLY A 75 -10.16 5.04 2.77
CA GLY A 75 -11.58 5.39 2.62
C GLY A 75 -12.38 4.37 1.80
N ILE A 76 -11.75 3.74 0.80
CA ILE A 76 -12.35 2.65 0.02
C ILE A 76 -12.48 1.38 0.87
N ARG A 77 -11.41 1.02 1.58
CA ARG A 77 -11.33 -0.16 2.47
C ARG A 77 -12.36 -0.10 3.59
N ASP A 78 -12.55 1.08 4.19
CA ASP A 78 -13.53 1.32 5.26
C ASP A 78 -14.97 1.45 4.73
N LYS A 79 -15.16 1.28 3.42
CA LYS A 79 -16.46 1.34 2.73
C LYS A 79 -17.15 2.70 2.85
N VAL A 80 -16.40 3.74 3.20
CA VAL A 80 -16.84 5.15 3.24
C VAL A 80 -16.83 5.76 1.83
N MET A 81 -16.01 5.21 0.94
CA MET A 81 -15.84 5.61 -0.45
C MET A 81 -16.12 4.45 -1.40
N LYS A 82 -16.83 4.70 -2.50
CA LYS A 82 -16.96 3.71 -3.57
C LYS A 82 -15.83 3.86 -4.57
N VAL A 83 -15.29 2.74 -5.03
CA VAL A 83 -14.37 2.74 -6.18
C VAL A 83 -15.10 3.28 -7.40
N THR A 84 -14.58 4.37 -7.97
CA THR A 84 -15.06 4.96 -9.21
C THR A 84 -13.94 4.95 -10.26
N PRO A 85 -14.26 4.98 -11.57
CA PRO A 85 -13.23 5.07 -12.62
C PRO A 85 -12.28 6.26 -12.42
N ALA A 86 -12.80 7.39 -11.92
CA ALA A 86 -12.00 8.57 -11.61
C ALA A 86 -10.96 8.31 -10.51
N ILE A 87 -11.31 7.54 -9.46
CA ILE A 87 -10.36 7.15 -8.41
C ILE A 87 -9.28 6.24 -8.98
N VAL A 88 -9.66 5.22 -9.75
CA VAL A 88 -8.70 4.30 -10.35
C VAL A 88 -7.74 5.04 -11.30
N ASP A 89 -8.25 5.99 -12.09
CA ASP A 89 -7.43 6.82 -12.99
C ASP A 89 -6.45 7.72 -12.23
N VAL A 90 -6.85 8.29 -11.08
CA VAL A 90 -5.92 9.04 -10.22
C VAL A 90 -4.87 8.13 -9.61
N LEU A 91 -5.23 6.94 -9.12
CA LEU A 91 -4.27 5.98 -8.57
C LEU A 91 -3.23 5.54 -9.61
N PHE A 92 -3.64 5.32 -10.85
CA PHE A 92 -2.72 5.04 -11.97
C PHE A 92 -1.79 6.23 -12.29
N GLN A 93 -2.28 7.47 -12.23
CA GLN A 93 -1.43 8.65 -12.39
C GLN A 93 -0.39 8.76 -11.27
N CYS A 94 -0.77 8.43 -10.03
CA CYS A 94 0.17 8.45 -8.90
C CYS A 94 1.26 7.41 -9.10
N PHE A 95 0.87 6.21 -9.51
CA PHE A 95 1.78 5.13 -9.83
C PHE A 95 2.82 5.51 -10.89
N ASP A 96 2.40 6.15 -11.99
CA ASP A 96 3.34 6.57 -13.06
C ASP A 96 4.37 7.56 -12.55
N VAL A 97 3.92 8.52 -11.75
CA VAL A 97 4.77 9.54 -11.17
C VAL A 97 5.80 8.91 -10.22
N ILE A 98 5.36 7.96 -9.39
CA ILE A 98 6.24 7.21 -8.47
C ILE A 98 7.27 6.39 -9.25
N ASN A 99 6.84 5.67 -10.29
CA ASN A 99 7.72 4.86 -11.14
C ASN A 99 8.77 5.71 -11.85
N ASP A 100 8.39 6.89 -12.35
CA ASP A 100 9.33 7.82 -12.98
C ASP A 100 10.34 8.38 -11.99
N VAL A 101 9.93 8.70 -10.75
CA VAL A 101 10.86 9.12 -9.69
C VAL A 101 11.86 8.02 -9.36
N ILE A 102 11.40 6.78 -9.21
CA ILE A 102 12.28 5.63 -8.95
C ILE A 102 13.29 5.43 -10.10
N ARG A 103 12.88 5.64 -11.36
CA ARG A 103 13.78 5.60 -12.53
C ARG A 103 14.79 6.74 -12.55
N GLU A 104 14.40 7.95 -12.17
CA GLU A 104 15.32 9.10 -12.05
C GLU A 104 16.39 8.79 -11.00
N VAL A 105 15.96 8.32 -9.82
CA VAL A 105 16.83 7.95 -8.71
C VAL A 105 17.75 6.79 -9.08
N SER A 106 17.27 5.76 -9.77
CA SER A 106 18.11 4.63 -10.22
C SER A 106 19.14 5.04 -11.26
N SER A 107 18.85 6.09 -12.03
CA SER A 107 19.78 6.70 -12.99
C SER A 107 20.78 7.67 -12.33
N GLY A 108 20.71 7.85 -11.00
CA GLY A 108 21.56 8.78 -10.25
C GLY A 108 21.17 10.25 -10.42
N ASN A 109 19.93 10.53 -10.81
CA ASN A 109 19.37 11.88 -10.88
C ASN A 109 18.46 12.15 -9.67
N PRO A 110 18.40 13.39 -9.17
CA PRO A 110 17.45 13.76 -8.14
C PRO A 110 16.01 13.74 -8.70
N PRO A 111 15.00 13.48 -7.84
CA PRO A 111 13.61 13.59 -8.23
C PRO A 111 13.30 15.00 -8.76
N SER A 112 12.74 15.09 -9.96
CA SER A 112 12.47 16.37 -10.63
C SER A 112 10.99 16.76 -10.64
N LYS A 113 10.10 15.82 -10.33
CA LYS A 113 8.65 15.98 -10.47
C LYS A 113 8.01 16.68 -9.27
N ASP A 114 7.09 17.60 -9.56
CA ASP A 114 6.21 18.21 -8.57
C ASP A 114 4.92 17.36 -8.40
N PHE A 115 4.63 16.98 -7.16
CA PHE A 115 3.46 16.17 -6.79
C PHE A 115 2.24 17.02 -6.43
N SER A 116 2.38 18.35 -6.28
CA SER A 116 1.34 19.26 -5.79
C SER A 116 0.05 19.20 -6.59
N SER A 117 0.16 19.10 -7.92
CA SER A 117 -1.00 18.99 -8.81
C SER A 117 -1.76 17.68 -8.64
N LEU A 118 -1.03 16.59 -8.38
CA LEU A 118 -1.56 15.26 -8.22
C LEU A 118 -2.22 15.08 -6.85
N ILE A 119 -1.58 15.58 -5.80
CA ILE A 119 -2.13 15.61 -4.44
C ILE A 119 -3.48 16.34 -4.43
N LYS A 120 -3.59 17.48 -5.11
CA LYS A 120 -4.87 18.20 -5.28
C LYS A 120 -5.93 17.37 -6.00
N LYS A 121 -5.55 16.59 -7.02
CA LYS A 121 -6.47 15.68 -7.72
C LYS A 121 -6.96 14.58 -6.77
N ILE A 122 -6.06 13.93 -6.02
CA ILE A 122 -6.41 12.92 -5.00
C ILE A 122 -7.42 13.48 -4.02
N GLU A 123 -7.16 14.67 -3.47
CA GLU A 123 -8.06 15.31 -2.51
C GLU A 123 -9.43 15.68 -3.13
N SER A 124 -9.44 16.13 -4.38
CA SER A 124 -10.68 16.46 -5.09
C SER A 124 -11.55 15.23 -5.37
N VAL A 125 -10.93 14.13 -5.80
CA VAL A 125 -11.63 12.89 -6.09
C VAL A 125 -12.03 12.17 -4.80
N GLY A 126 -11.22 12.26 -3.75
CA GLY A 126 -11.57 11.75 -2.42
C GLY A 126 -12.82 12.41 -1.84
N LYS A 127 -13.04 13.70 -2.11
CA LYS A 127 -14.29 14.39 -1.74
C LYS A 127 -15.49 13.95 -2.58
N GLN A 128 -15.29 13.67 -3.87
CA GLN A 128 -16.36 13.23 -4.79
C GLN A 128 -16.75 11.75 -4.64
N GLY A 129 -15.79 10.89 -4.28
CA GLY A 129 -16.00 9.46 -4.06
C GLY A 129 -16.64 9.14 -2.71
N ASN A 130 -16.61 10.10 -1.78
CA ASN A 130 -17.24 9.97 -0.49
C ASN A 130 -18.74 9.74 -0.69
N ILE A 131 -19.30 8.70 -0.05
CA ILE A 131 -20.72 8.35 -0.19
C ILE A 131 -21.62 9.47 0.41
N GLN A 132 -21.03 10.51 0.99
CA GLN A 132 -21.72 11.71 1.44
C GLN A 132 -20.90 12.97 1.09
N GLU A 133 -21.38 13.74 0.10
CA GLU A 133 -21.36 15.21 0.10
C GLU A 133 -22.15 15.81 -1.09
N GLU A 134 -23.47 15.52 -1.16
CA GLU A 134 -24.38 16.61 -1.49
C GLU A 134 -24.41 17.52 -0.27
N LYS A 135 -24.11 18.80 -0.46
CA LYS A 135 -24.26 19.88 0.52
C LYS A 135 -25.55 19.69 1.35
N LYS A 136 -25.40 19.10 2.52
CA LYS A 136 -26.26 19.35 3.67
C LYS A 136 -25.38 20.04 4.68
N GLU A 137 -25.89 21.15 5.19
CA GLU A 137 -25.43 21.79 6.43
C GLU A 137 -24.96 20.72 7.42
N ALA A 138 -23.88 21.03 8.15
CA ALA A 138 -23.29 20.22 9.21
C ALA A 138 -24.31 19.21 9.76
N PRO A 139 -24.08 17.89 9.58
CA PRO A 139 -25.10 16.92 9.92
C PRO A 139 -25.45 17.14 11.38
N ALA A 140 -26.70 17.51 11.64
CA ALA A 140 -27.25 17.52 12.98
C ALA A 140 -26.84 16.19 13.61
N PRO A 141 -26.22 16.20 14.81
CA PRO A 141 -25.62 15.01 15.41
C PRO A 141 -26.60 13.86 15.33
N LYS A 142 -26.15 12.73 14.76
CA LYS A 142 -26.93 11.49 14.66
C LYS A 142 -27.58 11.27 16.02
N ARG A 143 -28.92 11.40 16.10
CA ARG A 143 -29.66 11.17 17.34
C ARG A 143 -29.42 9.72 17.72
N ILE A 144 -28.72 9.50 18.84
CA ILE A 144 -28.60 8.19 19.46
C ILE A 144 -30.02 7.65 19.65
N GLN A 145 -30.32 6.52 19.02
CA GLN A 145 -31.65 5.93 19.03
C GLN A 145 -31.80 5.14 20.33
N LEU A 146 -32.18 5.85 21.39
CA LEU A 146 -32.32 5.29 22.74
C LEU A 146 -33.47 4.28 22.78
N SER A 147 -33.24 3.13 23.42
CA SER A 147 -34.28 2.14 23.64
C SER A 147 -35.37 2.71 24.57
N THR A 148 -36.57 2.13 24.52
CA THR A 148 -37.70 2.56 25.35
C THR A 148 -37.43 2.48 26.84
N ASN A 149 -36.52 1.60 27.27
CA ASN A 149 -36.12 1.44 28.66
C ASN A 149 -35.21 2.59 29.10
N ILE A 150 -34.20 2.94 28.29
CA ILE A 150 -33.29 4.05 28.60
C ILE A 150 -34.03 5.38 28.63
N ILE A 151 -35.03 5.58 27.75
CA ILE A 151 -35.88 6.79 27.78
C ILE A 151 -36.69 6.88 29.08
N LYS A 152 -37.09 5.75 29.66
CA LYS A 152 -37.75 5.71 30.96
C LYS A 152 -36.78 6.06 32.07
N ASP A 153 -35.57 5.51 32.05
CA ASP A 153 -34.53 5.77 33.06
C ASP A 153 -34.09 7.24 33.04
N ILE A 154 -33.91 7.84 31.85
CA ILE A 154 -33.66 9.29 31.69
C ILE A 154 -34.81 10.12 32.27
N ARG A 155 -36.06 9.71 32.04
CA ARG A 155 -37.24 10.40 32.57
C ARG A 155 -37.32 10.34 34.08
N ASP A 156 -37.09 9.16 34.65
CA ASP A 156 -37.15 8.95 36.08
C ASP A 156 -35.99 9.68 36.77
N GLY A 157 -34.78 9.67 36.18
CA GLY A 157 -33.62 10.43 36.65
C GLY A 157 -33.83 11.95 36.64
N ILE A 158 -34.36 12.51 35.55
CA ILE A 158 -34.66 13.94 35.46
C ILE A 158 -35.77 14.35 36.45
N ASN A 159 -36.80 13.52 36.65
CA ASN A 159 -37.83 13.78 37.65
C ASN A 159 -37.28 13.75 39.09
N ASN A 160 -36.19 13.00 39.31
CA ASN A 160 -35.48 12.94 40.59
C ASN A 160 -34.42 14.05 40.75
N GLY A 161 -34.37 15.03 39.84
CA GLY A 161 -33.48 16.19 39.92
C GLY A 161 -32.08 15.99 39.34
N LEU A 162 -31.84 14.89 38.61
CA LEU A 162 -30.57 14.65 37.91
C LEU A 162 -30.57 15.31 36.52
N SER A 163 -29.40 15.72 36.05
CA SER A 163 -29.19 16.24 34.69
C SER A 163 -28.74 15.10 33.76
N CYS A 164 -29.28 15.05 32.56
CA CYS A 164 -28.83 14.11 31.52
C CYS A 164 -27.84 14.80 30.58
N CYS A 165 -26.67 14.19 30.39
CA CYS A 165 -25.60 14.71 29.54
C CYS A 165 -25.08 13.62 28.60
N GLU A 166 -24.67 14.05 27.42
CA GLU A 166 -23.89 13.28 26.45
C GLU A 166 -22.46 13.82 26.46
N ILE A 167 -21.48 12.96 26.69
CA ILE A 167 -20.05 13.27 26.65
C ILE A 167 -19.44 12.48 25.49
N ALA A 168 -18.72 13.16 24.60
CA ALA A 168 -17.94 12.51 23.55
C ALA A 168 -16.45 12.77 23.78
N ILE A 169 -15.67 11.70 23.84
CA ILE A 169 -14.23 11.71 24.11
C ILE A 169 -13.52 11.24 22.87
N THR A 170 -12.47 11.95 22.46
CA THR A 170 -11.58 11.57 21.35
C THR A 170 -10.18 11.35 21.89
N LEU A 171 -9.59 10.21 21.55
CA LEU A 171 -8.24 9.79 21.91
C LEU A 171 -7.28 10.11 20.76
N ASP A 172 -5.99 10.24 21.10
CA ASP A 172 -4.92 10.27 20.11
C ASP A 172 -4.90 8.95 19.28
N PRO A 173 -4.85 9.03 17.93
CA PRO A 173 -4.69 7.87 17.05
C PRO A 173 -3.50 6.98 17.38
N ASP A 174 -2.42 7.50 17.95
CA ASP A 174 -1.21 6.75 18.31
C ASP A 174 -1.16 6.37 19.80
N ALA A 175 -2.24 6.62 20.56
CA ALA A 175 -2.27 6.31 21.99
C ALA A 175 -2.06 4.81 22.27
N ALA A 176 -1.08 4.51 23.14
CA ALA A 176 -0.87 3.15 23.64
C ALA A 176 -1.99 2.77 24.63
N MET A 177 -2.42 1.51 24.60
CA MET A 177 -3.41 0.94 25.53
C MET A 177 -4.75 1.71 25.59
N LYS A 178 -5.29 2.11 24.43
CA LYS A 178 -6.54 2.89 24.29
C LYS A 178 -7.70 2.35 25.13
N SER A 179 -7.90 1.04 25.14
CA SER A 179 -8.98 0.39 25.90
C SER A 179 -8.86 0.65 27.41
N LEU A 180 -7.65 0.59 27.97
CA LEU A 180 -7.42 0.88 29.39
C LEU A 180 -7.69 2.35 29.72
N LYS A 181 -7.38 3.26 28.80
CA LYS A 181 -7.63 4.70 28.97
C LYS A 181 -9.13 5.01 28.99
N VAL A 182 -9.90 4.45 28.05
CA VAL A 182 -11.36 4.60 28.08
C VAL A 182 -11.95 3.96 29.33
N GLN A 183 -11.46 2.79 29.73
CA GLN A 183 -11.93 2.12 30.94
C GLN A 183 -11.64 2.95 32.20
N LEU A 184 -10.51 3.65 32.27
CA LEU A 184 -10.20 4.58 33.36
C LEU A 184 -11.18 5.76 33.39
N VAL A 185 -11.51 6.33 32.22
CA VAL A 185 -12.52 7.41 32.13
C VAL A 185 -13.90 6.91 32.57
N LEU A 186 -14.34 5.75 32.08
CA LEU A 186 -15.61 5.14 32.50
C LEU A 186 -15.63 4.92 34.02
N THR A 187 -14.55 4.37 34.59
CA THR A 187 -14.40 4.16 36.04
C THR A 187 -14.47 5.47 36.84
N ASN A 188 -13.92 6.57 36.29
CA ASN A 188 -13.98 7.88 36.93
C ASN A 188 -15.38 8.50 36.85
N LEU A 189 -16.06 8.34 35.71
CA LEU A 189 -17.42 8.83 35.50
C LEU A 189 -18.44 8.06 36.36
N GLU A 190 -18.30 6.75 36.50
CA GLU A 190 -19.17 5.91 37.35
C GLU A 190 -19.19 6.35 38.83
N LYS A 191 -18.13 7.02 39.31
CA LYS A 191 -18.08 7.55 40.69
C LYS A 191 -18.97 8.77 40.90
N ILE A 192 -19.30 9.49 39.83
CA ILE A 192 -19.97 10.80 39.88
C ILE A 192 -21.23 10.86 39.00
N ALA A 193 -21.54 9.80 38.25
CA ALA A 193 -22.64 9.73 37.32
C ALA A 193 -23.11 8.28 37.08
N ASP A 194 -24.40 8.11 36.82
CA ASP A 194 -24.96 6.85 36.34
C ASP A 194 -24.81 6.79 34.81
N ILE A 195 -23.94 5.90 34.32
CA ILE A 195 -23.74 5.69 32.87
C ILE A 195 -24.90 4.86 32.33
N LEU A 196 -25.60 5.41 31.33
CA LEU A 196 -26.74 4.76 30.70
C LEU A 196 -26.37 4.02 29.43
N VAL A 197 -25.49 4.61 28.62
CA VAL A 197 -25.09 4.07 27.31
C VAL A 197 -23.67 4.50 26.97
N THR A 198 -22.89 3.59 26.42
CA THR A 198 -21.60 3.88 25.78
C THR A 198 -21.64 3.40 24.33
N ILE A 199 -21.13 4.22 23.41
CA ILE A 199 -21.04 3.93 21.97
C ILE A 199 -19.61 4.25 21.51
N PRO A 200 -18.81 3.28 21.05
CA PRO A 200 -19.10 1.84 21.00
C PRO A 200 -19.33 1.24 22.40
N SER A 201 -19.97 0.06 22.47
CA SER A 201 -20.31 -0.59 23.74
C SER A 201 -19.07 -0.94 24.58
N ILE A 202 -19.24 -1.18 25.88
CA ILE A 202 -18.12 -1.50 26.80
C ILE A 202 -17.33 -2.73 26.30
N GLU A 203 -18.02 -3.72 25.72
CA GLU A 203 -17.41 -4.92 25.15
C GLU A 203 -16.56 -4.61 23.90
N GLU A 204 -17.02 -3.69 23.06
CA GLU A 204 -16.32 -3.25 21.84
C GLU A 204 -15.12 -2.35 22.17
N VAL A 205 -15.24 -1.46 23.17
CA VAL A 205 -14.12 -0.64 23.67
C VAL A 205 -12.99 -1.51 24.25
N SER A 206 -13.32 -2.69 24.75
CA SER A 206 -12.34 -3.63 25.30
C SER A 206 -11.53 -4.36 24.20
N MET A 207 -11.92 -4.24 22.93
CA MET A 207 -11.18 -4.81 21.81
C MET A 207 -10.00 -3.92 21.40
N PRO A 208 -8.92 -4.48 20.83
CA PRO A 208 -7.74 -3.70 20.42
C PRO A 208 -7.98 -2.68 19.31
N GLU A 209 -9.05 -2.83 18.52
CA GLU A 209 -9.33 -2.07 17.30
C GLU A 209 -10.73 -1.39 17.36
N PHE A 210 -10.92 -0.41 18.24
CA PHE A 210 -12.12 0.42 18.26
C PHE A 210 -11.83 1.86 17.79
N ASP A 211 -12.86 2.57 17.36
CA ASP A 211 -12.77 3.97 16.91
C ASP A 211 -12.18 4.85 18.02
N ASN A 212 -11.32 5.81 17.68
CA ASN A 212 -10.66 6.70 18.64
C ASN A 212 -11.66 7.63 19.35
N ARG A 213 -12.95 7.56 19.03
CA ARG A 213 -14.03 8.35 19.62
C ARG A 213 -15.04 7.48 20.36
N VAL A 214 -15.34 7.85 21.61
CA VAL A 214 -16.32 7.18 22.47
C VAL A 214 -17.37 8.19 22.94
N GLN A 215 -18.65 7.86 22.78
CA GLN A 215 -19.78 8.63 23.25
C GLN A 215 -20.41 7.96 24.48
N ILE A 216 -20.71 8.76 25.50
CA ILE A 216 -21.22 8.30 26.79
C ILE A 216 -22.45 9.14 27.13
N ILE A 217 -23.60 8.49 27.35
CA ILE A 217 -24.80 9.13 27.89
C ILE A 217 -24.90 8.78 29.37
N LEU A 218 -25.05 9.80 30.20
CA LEU A 218 -25.08 9.64 31.66
C LEU A 218 -26.12 10.53 32.33
N LEU A 219 -26.51 10.15 33.55
CA LEU A 219 -27.28 10.96 34.48
C LEU A 219 -26.38 11.38 35.65
N THR A 220 -26.39 12.67 35.99
CA THR A 220 -25.49 13.18 37.03
C THR A 220 -26.06 14.41 37.72
N SER A 221 -25.67 14.61 38.97
CA SER A 221 -25.80 15.86 39.71
C SER A 221 -24.50 16.68 39.74
N ALA A 222 -23.42 16.15 39.16
CA ALA A 222 -22.11 16.77 39.13
C ALA A 222 -22.06 17.99 38.19
N THR A 223 -21.14 18.90 38.49
CA THR A 223 -20.87 20.09 37.69
C THR A 223 -20.07 19.74 36.43
N VAL A 224 -20.11 20.63 35.43
CA VAL A 224 -19.35 20.46 34.17
C VAL A 224 -17.84 20.33 34.44
N GLU A 225 -17.31 21.02 35.45
CA GLU A 225 -15.90 20.94 35.85
C GLU A 225 -15.53 19.57 36.44
N GLU A 226 -16.42 18.96 37.22
CA GLU A 226 -16.21 17.61 37.78
C GLU A 226 -16.24 16.55 36.69
N LEU A 227 -17.16 16.68 35.72
CA LEU A 227 -17.21 15.81 34.54
C LEU A 227 -15.96 15.96 33.67
N LYS A 228 -15.48 17.19 33.47
CA LYS A 228 -14.24 17.45 32.73
C LYS A 228 -13.05 16.76 33.40
N LYS A 229 -12.88 16.93 34.71
CA LYS A 229 -11.79 16.30 35.47
C LYS A 229 -11.85 14.78 35.44
N ALA A 230 -13.04 14.18 35.46
CA ALA A 230 -13.20 12.74 35.36
C ALA A 230 -12.75 12.17 33.99
N CYS A 231 -12.89 12.97 32.93
CA CYS A 231 -12.51 12.63 31.56
C CYS A 231 -11.06 13.01 31.20
N GLU A 232 -10.37 13.78 32.05
CA GLU A 232 -9.00 14.25 31.82
C GLU A 232 -8.00 13.11 32.10
N VAL A 233 -7.78 12.29 31.09
CA VAL A 233 -6.81 11.20 31.08
C VAL A 233 -5.76 11.47 30.00
N ASP A 234 -4.54 11.02 30.23
CA ASP A 234 -3.43 11.15 29.30
C ASP A 234 -3.80 10.72 27.85
N GLN A 235 -3.44 11.54 26.86
CA GLN A 235 -3.73 11.36 25.42
C GLN A 235 -5.22 11.37 25.02
N VAL A 236 -6.08 11.97 25.83
CA VAL A 236 -7.41 12.43 25.40
C VAL A 236 -7.23 13.79 24.71
N THR A 237 -7.47 13.87 23.41
CA THR A 237 -7.23 15.07 22.60
C THR A 237 -8.44 16.00 22.56
N ARG A 238 -9.66 15.47 22.75
CA ARG A 238 -10.89 16.28 22.72
C ARG A 238 -12.00 15.74 23.60
N ILE A 239 -12.68 16.64 24.32
CA ILE A 239 -13.88 16.33 25.13
C ILE A 239 -15.00 17.29 24.73
N ASP A 240 -16.08 16.75 24.19
CA ASP A 240 -17.31 17.49 23.88
C ASP A 240 -18.42 17.10 24.88
N LEU A 241 -19.17 18.08 25.40
CA LEU A 241 -20.31 17.86 26.28
C LEU A 241 -21.59 18.45 25.69
N ARG A 242 -22.70 17.74 25.84
CA ARG A 242 -24.01 18.18 25.38
C ARG A 242 -25.08 17.85 26.41
N LYS A 243 -25.85 18.86 26.84
CA LYS A 243 -26.96 18.68 27.79
C LYS A 243 -28.23 18.20 27.07
N ILE A 244 -28.97 17.31 27.72
CA ILE A 244 -30.23 16.73 27.21
C ILE A 244 -31.38 17.11 28.15
N GLU A 245 -32.40 17.78 27.61
CA GLU A 245 -33.62 18.14 28.32
C GLU A 245 -34.84 17.35 27.82
N LEU A 246 -35.80 17.12 28.71
CA LEU A 246 -37.10 16.58 28.35
C LEU A 246 -38.09 17.71 28.06
N VAL A 247 -38.60 17.77 26.83
CA VAL A 247 -39.66 18.70 26.43
C VAL A 247 -40.96 17.92 26.24
N LYS A 248 -42.01 18.31 26.98
CA LYS A 248 -43.37 17.83 26.73
C LYS A 248 -43.97 18.62 25.56
N LYS A 249 -44.26 17.94 24.46
CA LYS A 249 -45.01 18.50 23.33
C LYS A 249 -46.15 17.53 22.98
N ASP A 250 -47.39 18.01 23.06
CA ASP A 250 -48.60 17.29 22.65
C ASP A 250 -48.72 15.84 23.19
N ASN A 251 -48.68 15.69 24.51
CA ASN A 251 -48.78 14.38 25.19
C ASN A 251 -47.68 13.35 24.84
N LYS A 252 -46.62 13.78 24.14
CA LYS A 252 -45.42 12.98 23.84
C LYS A 252 -44.19 13.62 24.50
N VAL A 253 -43.34 12.76 25.05
CA VAL A 253 -42.09 13.15 25.69
C VAL A 253 -41.01 13.14 24.60
N ALA A 254 -40.39 14.29 24.34
CA ALA A 254 -39.31 14.42 23.36
C ALA A 254 -38.02 14.90 24.03
N LEU A 255 -36.89 14.34 23.62
CA LEU A 255 -35.56 14.79 24.07
C LEU A 255 -35.14 15.99 23.22
N LYS A 256 -34.87 17.12 23.87
CA LYS A 256 -34.26 18.30 23.28
C LYS A 256 -32.79 18.29 23.68
N TYR A 257 -31.93 18.29 22.67
CA TYR A 257 -30.50 18.36 22.87
C TYR A 257 -30.05 19.82 22.72
N HIS A 258 -29.26 20.31 23.65
CA HIS A 258 -28.68 21.64 23.59
C HIS A 258 -27.49 21.71 22.62
N GLU A 259 -26.98 22.92 22.39
CA GLU A 259 -25.73 23.12 21.65
C GLU A 259 -24.59 22.38 22.35
N GLN A 260 -23.70 21.82 21.53
CA GLN A 260 -22.54 21.07 21.98
C GLN A 260 -21.44 22.05 22.40
N GLU A 261 -20.88 21.84 23.59
CA GLU A 261 -19.81 22.65 24.17
C GLU A 261 -18.51 21.82 24.20
N THR A 262 -17.44 22.30 23.54
CA THR A 262 -16.13 21.65 23.59
C THR A 262 -15.40 22.11 24.85
N LEU A 263 -15.17 21.18 25.78
CA LEU A 263 -14.58 21.47 27.09
C LEU A 263 -13.05 21.38 27.10
N PHE A 264 -12.50 20.62 26.15
CA PHE A 264 -11.06 20.42 25.96
C PHE A 264 -10.77 20.09 24.49
N GLU A 265 -9.72 20.69 23.93
CA GLU A 265 -9.19 20.39 22.60
C GLU A 265 -7.69 20.70 22.59
N GLU A 266 -6.86 19.68 22.37
CA GLU A 266 -5.42 19.82 22.21
C GLU A 266 -5.13 20.27 20.77
N LYS A 267 -4.56 21.47 20.60
CA LYS A 267 -4.20 21.99 19.28
C LYS A 267 -2.83 21.43 18.88
N PRO A 268 -2.66 20.88 17.65
CA PRO A 268 -1.33 20.45 17.21
C PRO A 268 -0.40 21.66 17.14
N GLU A 269 0.70 21.62 17.89
CA GLU A 269 1.73 22.65 17.87
C GLU A 269 2.41 22.69 16.49
N ALA A 270 2.28 23.84 15.83
CA ALA A 270 3.08 24.18 14.67
C ALA A 270 4.53 24.44 15.09
N ASP A 271 5.44 23.81 14.36
CA ASP A 271 6.88 23.95 14.32
C ASP A 271 7.40 25.34 14.76
N THR A 272 7.98 25.40 15.96
CA THR A 272 9.01 26.38 16.30
C THR A 272 10.08 25.70 17.15
N ARG A 273 11.24 25.39 16.55
CA ARG A 273 12.57 25.90 16.97
C ARG A 273 13.69 25.13 16.29
N ALA A 274 14.36 25.82 15.36
CA ALA A 274 15.77 25.63 15.12
C ALA A 274 16.60 26.40 16.16
N ARG A 275 17.66 25.74 16.65
CA ARG A 275 18.82 26.23 17.44
C ARG A 275 18.54 26.62 18.90
N ASP A 276 19.12 25.87 19.84
CA ASP A 276 20.45 26.19 20.38
C ASP A 276 21.09 24.95 21.06
N VAL A 277 22.42 24.97 21.05
CA VAL A 277 23.37 24.00 21.59
C VAL A 277 23.59 24.27 23.08
N GLU A 278 23.65 23.23 23.92
CA GLU A 278 24.69 23.04 24.94
C GLU A 278 24.57 21.68 25.65
N GLU A 279 25.76 21.08 25.85
CA GLU A 279 26.20 19.95 26.68
C GLU A 279 25.36 19.74 27.97
N ASP A 280 25.22 18.56 28.59
CA ASP A 280 26.34 17.74 29.08
C ASP A 280 25.84 16.44 29.78
N VAL A 281 26.78 15.51 29.98
CA VAL A 281 26.83 14.38 30.96
C VAL A 281 26.17 13.01 30.63
N ILE A 282 27.08 12.04 30.38
CA ILE A 282 26.94 10.58 30.54
C ILE A 282 27.19 10.21 32.03
N PRO A 283 26.50 9.20 32.60
CA PRO A 283 27.21 7.98 33.03
C PRO A 283 26.46 6.71 32.58
N ASP A 284 27.09 5.81 31.83
CA ASP A 284 27.76 4.57 32.29
C ASP A 284 26.85 3.56 33.02
N GLU A 285 26.62 2.40 32.40
CA GLU A 285 27.02 1.08 32.93
C GLU A 285 26.73 -0.08 31.93
N GLU A 286 27.77 -0.87 31.67
CA GLU A 286 27.73 -2.25 31.10
C GLU A 286 27.12 -3.21 32.15
N GLU A 287 26.42 -4.32 31.87
CA GLU A 287 26.96 -5.59 31.34
C GLU A 287 25.84 -6.64 31.13
N LYS A 288 26.04 -7.47 30.09
CA LYS A 288 25.87 -8.95 29.97
C LYS A 288 24.49 -9.66 29.94
N ASP A 289 24.31 -10.31 28.79
CA ASP A 289 24.00 -11.73 28.53
C ASP A 289 23.04 -12.49 29.46
N GLU A 290 21.93 -12.98 28.88
CA GLU A 290 21.45 -14.34 29.13
C GLU A 290 20.86 -15.00 27.87
N ILE A 291 21.43 -16.17 27.55
CA ILE A 291 20.95 -17.14 26.57
C ILE A 291 19.90 -18.02 27.24
N ILE A 292 18.69 -18.13 26.66
CA ILE A 292 17.73 -19.20 26.99
C ILE A 292 17.38 -19.97 25.71
N ILE A 293 17.76 -21.25 25.70
CA ILE A 293 17.39 -22.24 24.68
C ILE A 293 16.30 -23.16 25.27
N ARG A 294 15.31 -23.49 24.41
CA ARG A 294 14.42 -24.69 24.33
C ARG A 294 12.93 -24.34 24.48
N SER A 295 11.99 -24.87 23.68
CA SER A 295 12.04 -25.94 22.67
C SER A 295 10.73 -26.06 21.87
N LYS A 296 10.88 -26.40 20.59
CA LYS A 296 10.06 -27.29 19.73
C LYS A 296 8.53 -27.30 19.88
N ASP A 297 7.85 -26.88 18.81
CA ASP A 297 6.93 -27.78 18.11
C ASP A 297 7.03 -27.58 16.59
N ASP A 298 7.49 -28.64 15.92
CA ASP A 298 7.76 -28.73 14.49
C ASP A 298 6.45 -28.94 13.69
N LYS A 299 5.96 -27.89 13.03
CA LYS A 299 5.33 -28.05 11.71
C LYS A 299 6.25 -27.40 10.69
N LYS A 300 7.14 -28.22 10.11
CA LYS A 300 7.97 -27.85 8.95
C LYS A 300 7.09 -27.41 7.79
N THR A 301 6.81 -26.13 7.70
CA THR A 301 6.65 -25.45 6.42
C THR A 301 8.01 -25.57 5.72
N LEU A 302 8.03 -26.21 4.56
CA LEU A 302 9.19 -26.18 3.67
C LEU A 302 9.46 -24.71 3.32
N GLN A 303 10.30 -24.04 4.11
CA GLN A 303 10.90 -22.77 3.71
C GLN A 303 11.79 -23.08 2.52
N LEU A 304 11.26 -22.88 1.32
CA LEU A 304 12.06 -22.78 0.12
C LEU A 304 13.15 -21.74 0.39
N ARG A 305 14.41 -22.19 0.46
CA ARG A 305 15.55 -21.29 0.56
C ARG A 305 15.70 -20.59 -0.79
N THR A 306 14.97 -19.50 -0.97
CA THR A 306 15.12 -18.60 -2.11
C THR A 306 16.39 -17.78 -1.91
N VAL A 307 17.38 -17.97 -2.78
CA VAL A 307 18.59 -17.15 -2.82
C VAL A 307 18.37 -16.10 -3.90
N LYS A 308 18.16 -14.84 -3.51
CA LYS A 308 18.13 -13.71 -4.46
C LYS A 308 19.57 -13.48 -4.97
N VAL A 309 19.74 -13.44 -6.29
CA VAL A 309 21.04 -13.19 -6.94
C VAL A 309 20.89 -11.98 -7.85
N SER A 310 21.78 -11.00 -7.73
CA SER A 310 21.71 -9.78 -8.55
C SER A 310 21.97 -10.09 -10.03
N VAL A 311 21.38 -9.27 -10.90
CA VAL A 311 21.46 -9.46 -12.36
C VAL A 311 22.89 -9.28 -12.86
N GLU A 312 23.66 -8.37 -12.26
CA GLU A 312 25.05 -8.08 -12.60
C GLU A 312 25.95 -9.29 -12.37
N LYS A 313 25.73 -10.02 -11.27
CA LYS A 313 26.49 -11.24 -10.95
C LYS A 313 26.21 -12.34 -11.97
N LEU A 314 24.97 -12.52 -12.39
CA LEU A 314 24.60 -13.48 -13.44
C LEU A 314 25.21 -13.08 -14.80
N ASP A 315 25.25 -11.78 -15.12
CA ASP A 315 25.88 -11.27 -16.33
C ASP A 315 27.40 -11.50 -16.35
N GLN A 316 28.09 -11.26 -15.23
CA GLN A 316 29.51 -11.56 -15.09
C GLN A 316 29.80 -13.05 -15.27
N LEU A 317 28.98 -13.93 -14.66
CA LEU A 317 29.11 -15.37 -14.84
C LEU A 317 28.89 -15.79 -16.29
N LEU A 318 27.90 -15.23 -16.98
CA LEU A 318 27.67 -15.50 -18.40
C LEU A 318 28.85 -15.06 -19.26
N ASN A 319 29.44 -13.90 -18.98
CA ASN A 319 30.63 -13.42 -19.69
C ASN A 319 31.82 -14.36 -19.48
N ASN A 320 32.09 -14.76 -18.23
CA ASN A 320 33.16 -15.70 -17.91
C ASN A 320 32.98 -17.06 -18.60
N VAL A 321 31.74 -17.55 -18.66
CA VAL A 321 31.41 -18.78 -19.40
C VAL A 321 31.57 -18.56 -20.91
N GLY A 322 31.20 -17.39 -21.43
CA GLY A 322 31.47 -17.01 -22.82
C GLY A 322 32.96 -17.04 -23.16
N GLU A 323 33.80 -16.45 -22.31
CA GLU A 323 35.26 -16.52 -22.44
C GLU A 323 35.78 -17.96 -22.36
N LEU A 324 35.23 -18.80 -21.48
CA LEU A 324 35.56 -20.22 -21.41
C LEU A 324 35.19 -20.97 -22.70
N VAL A 325 34.05 -20.65 -23.31
CA VAL A 325 33.64 -21.23 -24.61
C VAL A 325 34.57 -20.78 -25.74
N ILE A 326 35.01 -19.51 -25.73
CA ILE A 326 36.00 -18.99 -26.68
C ILE A 326 37.35 -19.68 -26.49
N ALA A 327 37.82 -19.82 -25.25
CA ALA A 327 39.06 -20.54 -24.92
C ALA A 327 39.01 -22.00 -25.40
N ASN A 328 37.85 -22.67 -25.25
CA ASN A 328 37.61 -24.01 -25.79
C ASN A 328 37.77 -24.08 -27.32
N SER A 329 37.35 -23.04 -28.04
CA SER A 329 37.56 -22.95 -29.49
C SER A 329 39.04 -22.80 -29.86
N GLY A 330 39.85 -22.18 -28.99
CA GLY A 330 41.31 -22.15 -29.10
C GLY A 330 41.94 -23.55 -28.98
N PHE A 331 41.45 -24.39 -28.08
CA PHE A 331 41.92 -25.78 -27.95
C PHE A 331 41.60 -26.63 -29.18
N TYR A 332 40.50 -26.38 -29.90
CA TYR A 332 40.23 -27.03 -31.18
C TYR A 332 41.28 -26.67 -32.26
N LYS A 333 41.74 -25.42 -32.30
CA LYS A 333 42.81 -25.01 -33.23
C LYS A 333 44.12 -25.71 -32.89
N LEU A 334 44.48 -25.75 -31.61
CA LEU A 334 45.66 -26.49 -31.13
C LEU A 334 45.56 -27.99 -31.45
N TYR A 335 44.38 -28.59 -31.29
CA TYR A 335 44.13 -29.99 -31.68
C TYR A 335 44.38 -30.24 -33.16
N GLU A 336 43.88 -29.37 -34.05
CA GLU A 336 44.13 -29.47 -35.50
C GLU A 336 45.61 -29.29 -35.85
N GLU A 337 46.33 -28.41 -35.16
CA GLU A 337 47.78 -28.26 -35.31
C GLU A 337 48.56 -29.50 -34.82
N MET A 338 48.19 -30.05 -33.65
CA MET A 338 48.79 -31.28 -33.12
C MET A 338 48.60 -32.47 -34.06
N ARG A 339 47.44 -32.55 -34.73
CA ARG A 339 47.15 -33.57 -35.74
C ARG A 339 48.08 -33.47 -36.96
N ARG A 340 48.55 -32.27 -37.29
CA ARG A 340 49.49 -32.02 -38.41
C ARG A 340 50.94 -32.35 -38.06
N LEU A 341 51.32 -32.28 -36.79
CA LEU A 341 52.71 -32.44 -36.32
C LEU A 341 53.13 -33.89 -36.03
N ASN A 342 52.38 -34.90 -36.48
CA ASN A 342 52.71 -36.32 -36.32
C ASN A 342 52.93 -36.77 -34.85
N ILE A 343 52.28 -36.10 -33.90
CA ILE A 343 52.28 -36.46 -32.48
C ILE A 343 51.62 -37.82 -32.27
N GLU A 344 52.02 -38.53 -31.21
CA GLU A 344 51.48 -39.85 -30.86
C GLU A 344 49.94 -39.83 -30.76
N LYS A 345 49.28 -40.76 -31.46
CA LYS A 345 47.81 -40.80 -31.57
C LYS A 345 47.11 -40.97 -30.21
N SER A 346 47.75 -41.65 -29.26
CA SER A 346 47.27 -41.82 -27.87
C SER A 346 47.06 -40.48 -27.18
N ILE A 347 48.06 -39.60 -27.23
CA ILE A 347 48.05 -38.25 -26.65
C ILE A 347 47.02 -37.36 -27.34
N ILE A 348 46.96 -37.40 -28.68
CA ILE A 348 45.97 -36.62 -29.46
C ILE A 348 44.54 -37.01 -29.07
N ASN A 349 44.27 -38.31 -28.90
CA ASN A 349 42.95 -38.81 -28.52
C ASN A 349 42.60 -38.46 -27.06
N GLU A 350 43.55 -38.56 -26.13
CA GLU A 350 43.31 -38.15 -24.74
C GLU A 350 43.01 -36.64 -24.64
N PHE A 351 43.79 -35.82 -25.35
CA PHE A 351 43.56 -34.37 -25.41
C PHE A 351 42.19 -34.03 -26.00
N LYS A 352 41.81 -34.68 -27.12
CA LYS A 352 40.49 -34.54 -27.72
C LYS A 352 39.37 -34.85 -26.72
N ASN A 353 39.47 -35.98 -26.02
CA ASN A 353 38.45 -36.40 -25.06
C ASN A 353 38.31 -35.41 -23.90
N ARG A 354 39.42 -34.91 -23.35
CA ARG A 354 39.42 -33.89 -22.28
C ARG A 354 38.81 -32.57 -22.77
N MET A 355 39.12 -32.17 -23.99
CA MET A 355 38.60 -30.94 -24.60
C MET A 355 37.10 -31.05 -24.92
N GLU A 356 36.63 -32.20 -25.42
CA GLU A 356 35.19 -32.48 -25.59
C GLU A 356 34.45 -32.46 -24.24
N GLN A 357 35.03 -33.03 -23.19
CA GLN A 357 34.47 -32.98 -21.84
C GLN A 357 34.38 -31.53 -21.32
N MET A 358 35.43 -30.73 -21.49
CA MET A 358 35.45 -29.31 -21.13
C MET A 358 34.36 -28.53 -21.88
N SER A 359 34.20 -28.78 -23.18
CA SER A 359 33.18 -28.14 -24.00
C SER A 359 31.76 -28.50 -23.55
N ARG A 360 31.53 -29.75 -23.13
CA ARG A 360 30.23 -30.17 -22.56
C ARG A 360 29.96 -29.45 -21.24
N ILE A 361 30.91 -29.46 -20.30
CA ILE A 361 30.77 -28.77 -19.00
C ILE A 361 30.49 -27.28 -19.19
N ALA A 362 31.21 -26.62 -20.11
CA ALA A 362 30.99 -25.20 -20.41
C ALA A 362 29.57 -24.94 -20.96
N LYS A 363 29.06 -25.79 -21.85
CA LYS A 363 27.69 -25.70 -22.38
C LYS A 363 26.62 -25.96 -21.32
N ASP A 364 26.85 -26.94 -20.44
CA ASP A 364 25.95 -27.26 -19.34
C ASP A 364 25.89 -26.09 -18.35
N LEU A 365 27.04 -25.50 -18.02
CA LEU A 365 27.14 -24.33 -17.16
C LEU A 365 26.44 -23.11 -17.80
N GLN A 366 26.67 -22.86 -19.09
CA GLN A 366 25.99 -21.81 -19.83
C GLN A 366 24.47 -21.99 -19.79
N SER A 367 23.99 -23.20 -20.09
CA SER A 367 22.56 -23.52 -20.09
C SER A 367 21.95 -23.40 -18.70
N GLY A 368 22.69 -23.79 -17.65
CA GLY A 368 22.27 -23.64 -16.25
C GLY A 368 22.11 -22.17 -15.86
N ILE A 369 23.09 -21.33 -16.17
CA ILE A 369 23.02 -19.88 -15.89
C ILE A 369 21.88 -19.22 -16.66
N MET A 370 21.71 -19.57 -17.95
CA MET A 370 20.59 -19.06 -18.76
C MET A 370 19.24 -19.40 -18.12
N LYS A 371 19.04 -20.65 -17.67
CA LYS A 371 17.80 -21.05 -16.98
C LYS A 371 17.57 -20.27 -15.68
N THR A 372 18.62 -19.97 -14.91
CA THR A 372 18.50 -19.17 -13.69
C THR A 372 18.10 -17.71 -13.97
N ARG A 373 18.37 -17.22 -15.18
CA ARG A 373 18.00 -15.87 -15.63
C ARG A 373 16.62 -15.78 -16.27
N MET A 374 16.04 -16.93 -16.65
CA MET A 374 14.75 -16.95 -17.33
C MET A 374 13.64 -16.44 -16.42
N VAL A 375 12.80 -15.55 -16.96
CA VAL A 375 11.64 -14.99 -16.28
C VAL A 375 10.40 -15.24 -17.15
N PRO A 376 9.23 -15.55 -16.57
CA PRO A 376 7.99 -15.62 -17.33
C PRO A 376 7.69 -14.30 -18.04
N ILE A 377 7.42 -14.35 -19.35
CA ILE A 377 7.14 -13.16 -20.17
C ILE A 377 5.86 -12.42 -19.71
N GLY A 378 4.94 -13.12 -19.03
CA GLY A 378 3.69 -12.57 -18.49
C GLY A 378 3.85 -11.31 -17.64
N GLN A 379 4.98 -11.16 -16.94
CA GLN A 379 5.23 -9.96 -16.14
C GLN A 379 5.20 -8.67 -16.98
N VAL A 380 5.73 -8.69 -18.21
CA VAL A 380 5.73 -7.52 -19.11
C VAL A 380 4.36 -7.27 -19.71
N PHE A 381 3.63 -8.34 -20.01
CA PHE A 381 2.29 -8.27 -20.59
C PHE A 381 1.26 -7.57 -19.69
N SER A 382 1.46 -7.59 -18.37
CA SER A 382 0.66 -6.81 -17.42
C SER A 382 0.64 -5.30 -17.76
N ARG A 383 1.74 -4.75 -18.27
CA ARG A 383 1.86 -3.34 -18.68
C ARG A 383 1.04 -3.06 -19.95
N PHE A 384 0.89 -4.04 -20.84
CA PHE A 384 0.13 -3.89 -22.08
C PHE A 384 -1.37 -3.83 -21.85
N ASN A 385 -1.89 -4.57 -20.86
CA ASN A 385 -3.31 -4.48 -20.48
C ASN A 385 -3.69 -3.04 -20.09
N ARG A 386 -2.80 -2.36 -19.37
CA ARG A 386 -2.97 -0.94 -19.03
C ARG A 386 -2.87 -0.04 -20.27
N LEU A 387 -1.85 -0.23 -21.11
CA LEU A 387 -1.69 0.55 -22.34
C LEU A 387 -2.95 0.48 -23.22
N VAL A 388 -3.50 -0.72 -23.42
CA VAL A 388 -4.72 -0.91 -24.23
C VAL A 388 -5.92 -0.23 -23.60
N ARG A 389 -6.06 -0.28 -22.27
CA ARG A 389 -7.11 0.44 -21.53
C ARG A 389 -7.02 1.96 -21.76
N ASP A 390 -5.82 2.53 -21.62
CA ASP A 390 -5.63 3.97 -21.74
C ASP A 390 -5.88 4.45 -23.17
N LEU A 391 -5.38 3.71 -24.18
CA LEU A 391 -5.65 3.97 -25.59
C LEU A 391 -7.12 3.77 -25.98
N ALA A 392 -7.78 2.76 -25.41
CA ALA A 392 -9.21 2.52 -25.64
C ALA A 392 -10.05 3.71 -25.15
N LYS A 393 -9.71 4.30 -24.00
CA LYS A 393 -10.32 5.54 -23.51
C LYS A 393 -9.98 6.74 -24.39
N GLU A 394 -8.72 6.90 -24.79
CA GLU A 394 -8.25 8.04 -25.59
C GLU A 394 -8.95 8.12 -26.96
N PHE A 395 -9.12 6.98 -27.63
CA PHE A 395 -9.75 6.90 -28.95
C PHE A 395 -11.27 6.61 -28.92
N ASP A 396 -11.89 6.56 -27.73
CA ASP A 396 -13.29 6.17 -27.51
C ASP A 396 -13.68 4.84 -28.21
N LYS A 397 -12.80 3.84 -28.07
CA LYS A 397 -12.95 2.50 -28.65
C LYS A 397 -13.15 1.47 -27.54
N LYS A 398 -13.94 0.43 -27.82
CA LYS A 398 -14.07 -0.72 -26.93
C LYS A 398 -13.11 -1.82 -27.38
N VAL A 399 -12.00 -2.01 -26.68
CA VAL A 399 -10.96 -2.98 -27.04
C VAL A 399 -10.61 -3.88 -25.85
N VAL A 400 -10.43 -5.17 -26.10
CA VAL A 400 -9.91 -6.16 -25.15
C VAL A 400 -8.62 -6.74 -25.71
N LEU A 401 -7.61 -6.84 -24.86
CA LEU A 401 -6.36 -7.53 -25.15
C LEU A 401 -6.45 -8.98 -24.63
N GLU A 402 -6.26 -9.95 -25.52
CA GLU A 402 -6.06 -11.35 -25.17
C GLU A 402 -4.61 -11.74 -25.39
N ILE A 403 -4.00 -12.31 -24.36
CA ILE A 403 -2.59 -12.69 -24.37
C ILE A 403 -2.50 -14.19 -24.17
N LYS A 404 -1.68 -14.85 -24.99
CA LYS A 404 -1.41 -16.28 -24.89
C LYS A 404 0.08 -16.50 -24.61
N GLY A 405 0.39 -17.58 -23.90
CA GLY A 405 1.77 -17.96 -23.62
C GLY A 405 2.46 -17.13 -22.55
N GLU A 406 1.73 -16.53 -21.60
CA GLU A 406 2.30 -15.74 -20.49
C GLU A 406 3.33 -16.52 -19.64
N GLU A 407 3.15 -17.84 -19.55
CA GLU A 407 4.05 -18.76 -18.85
C GLU A 407 5.36 -19.05 -19.60
N THR A 408 5.53 -18.50 -20.81
CA THR A 408 6.75 -18.73 -21.59
C THR A 408 7.92 -18.03 -20.92
N GLU A 409 8.91 -18.81 -20.53
CA GLU A 409 10.14 -18.32 -19.94
C GLU A 409 11.07 -17.72 -21.02
N LEU A 410 11.57 -16.51 -20.78
CA LEU A 410 12.47 -15.81 -21.69
C LEU A 410 13.61 -15.13 -20.91
N ASP A 411 14.72 -14.83 -21.59
CA ASP A 411 15.83 -14.09 -20.99
C ASP A 411 15.41 -12.65 -20.64
N LYS A 412 15.69 -12.19 -19.41
CA LYS A 412 15.34 -10.85 -18.92
C LYS A 412 15.78 -9.71 -19.87
N LYS A 413 16.98 -9.77 -20.47
CA LYS A 413 17.42 -8.73 -21.42
C LYS A 413 16.58 -8.72 -22.68
N VAL A 414 16.18 -9.90 -23.16
CA VAL A 414 15.30 -9.98 -24.35
C VAL A 414 13.94 -9.39 -24.00
N ILE A 415 13.39 -9.72 -22.82
CA ILE A 415 12.14 -9.16 -22.30
C ILE A 415 12.17 -7.62 -22.27
N ASP A 416 13.24 -7.04 -21.75
CA ASP A 416 13.40 -5.59 -21.66
C ASP A 416 13.45 -4.92 -23.05
N VAL A 417 14.07 -5.57 -24.03
CA VAL A 417 14.21 -5.04 -25.40
C VAL A 417 12.94 -5.21 -26.23
N ILE A 418 12.19 -6.32 -26.09
CA ILE A 418 10.97 -6.55 -26.88
C ILE A 418 9.79 -5.71 -26.40
N GLY A 419 9.82 -5.22 -25.16
CA GLY A 419 8.71 -4.50 -24.54
C GLY A 419 8.27 -3.27 -25.35
N GLU A 420 9.21 -2.40 -25.72
CA GLU A 420 8.91 -1.16 -26.45
C GLU A 420 8.39 -1.40 -27.87
N PRO A 421 9.02 -2.23 -28.73
CA PRO A 421 8.46 -2.61 -30.02
C PRO A 421 7.03 -3.17 -29.94
N LEU A 422 6.75 -4.02 -28.95
CA LEU A 422 5.41 -4.59 -28.76
C LEU A 422 4.39 -3.52 -28.34
N MET A 423 4.76 -2.57 -27.46
CA MET A 423 3.91 -1.42 -27.14
C MET A 423 3.55 -0.62 -28.38
N HIS A 424 4.50 -0.37 -29.27
CA HIS A 424 4.24 0.33 -30.53
C HIS A 424 3.28 -0.43 -31.45
N LEU A 425 3.44 -1.75 -31.57
CA LEU A 425 2.53 -2.58 -32.36
C LEU A 425 1.10 -2.56 -31.81
N ILE A 426 0.96 -2.68 -30.48
CA ILE A 426 -0.34 -2.61 -29.80
C ILE A 426 -0.98 -1.24 -30.01
N ARG A 427 -0.21 -0.15 -29.88
CA ARG A 427 -0.70 1.20 -30.14
C ARG A 427 -1.24 1.35 -31.56
N ASN A 428 -0.46 0.93 -32.56
CA ASN A 428 -0.89 0.99 -33.96
C ASN A 428 -2.14 0.15 -34.20
N ALA A 429 -2.27 -0.99 -33.53
CA ALA A 429 -3.47 -1.83 -33.61
C ALA A 429 -4.70 -1.13 -33.00
N VAL A 430 -4.58 -0.44 -31.87
CA VAL A 430 -5.71 0.28 -31.25
C VAL A 430 -6.06 1.56 -32.02
N ASP A 431 -5.07 2.37 -32.40
CA ASP A 431 -5.26 3.65 -33.08
C ASP A 431 -5.78 3.46 -34.51
N HIS A 432 -5.08 2.66 -35.32
CA HIS A 432 -5.37 2.52 -36.75
C HIS A 432 -5.98 1.17 -37.14
N GLY A 433 -5.73 0.11 -36.36
CA GLY A 433 -6.17 -1.25 -36.69
C GLY A 433 -7.61 -1.56 -36.29
N VAL A 434 -8.15 -0.90 -35.26
CA VAL A 434 -9.51 -1.11 -34.75
C VAL A 434 -10.42 0.04 -35.20
N GLU A 435 -11.56 -0.29 -35.83
CA GLU A 435 -12.57 0.68 -36.23
C GLU A 435 -13.37 1.22 -35.03
N SER A 436 -14.03 2.37 -35.17
CA SER A 436 -14.88 2.92 -34.11
C SER A 436 -16.09 2.03 -33.80
N VAL A 437 -16.71 2.20 -32.62
CA VAL A 437 -17.91 1.43 -32.24
C VAL A 437 -19.04 1.58 -33.28
N GLU A 438 -19.17 2.77 -33.85
CA GLU A 438 -20.19 3.10 -34.86
C GLU A 438 -19.89 2.41 -36.20
N GLU A 439 -18.63 2.45 -36.65
CA GLU A 439 -18.18 1.76 -37.87
C GLU A 439 -18.35 0.24 -37.74
N ARG A 440 -18.03 -0.32 -36.57
CA ARG A 440 -18.21 -1.76 -36.30
C ARG A 440 -19.69 -2.17 -36.34
N ARG A 441 -20.58 -1.36 -35.75
CA ARG A 441 -22.04 -1.59 -35.84
C ARG A 441 -22.53 -1.53 -37.28
N GLN A 442 -22.08 -0.57 -38.08
CA GLN A 442 -22.43 -0.49 -39.51
C GLN A 442 -21.95 -1.72 -40.29
N GLN A 443 -20.78 -2.25 -39.93
CA GLN A 443 -20.20 -3.44 -40.54
C GLN A 443 -20.70 -4.76 -39.92
N LYS A 444 -21.70 -4.74 -39.03
CA LYS A 444 -22.23 -5.92 -38.29
C LYS A 444 -21.16 -6.70 -37.50
N LYS A 445 -20.09 -6.02 -37.07
CA LYS A 445 -19.06 -6.57 -36.19
C LYS A 445 -19.47 -6.42 -34.73
N PRO A 446 -18.92 -7.24 -33.81
CA PRO A 446 -19.08 -7.02 -32.37
C PRO A 446 -18.59 -5.63 -31.97
N GLU A 447 -19.30 -4.98 -31.05
CA GLU A 447 -18.92 -3.64 -30.54
C GLU A 447 -17.54 -3.62 -29.88
N ILE A 448 -17.16 -4.73 -29.25
CA ILE A 448 -15.86 -4.91 -28.62
C ILE A 448 -14.92 -5.52 -29.66
N ALA A 449 -13.79 -4.87 -29.90
CA ALA A 449 -12.69 -5.41 -30.69
C ALA A 449 -11.74 -6.22 -29.81
N THR A 450 -11.23 -7.33 -30.33
CA THR A 450 -10.24 -8.16 -29.64
C THR A 450 -8.91 -8.02 -30.36
N ILE A 451 -7.86 -7.64 -29.62
CA ILE A 451 -6.46 -7.70 -30.08
C ILE A 451 -5.85 -8.94 -29.43
N THR A 452 -5.22 -9.80 -30.23
CA THR A 452 -4.60 -11.04 -29.72
C THR A 452 -3.08 -10.95 -29.86
N LEU A 453 -2.37 -11.17 -28.76
CA LEU A 453 -0.93 -11.39 -28.72
C LEU A 453 -0.68 -12.89 -28.49
N ASN A 454 -0.06 -13.56 -29.45
CA ASN A 454 0.15 -15.02 -29.45
C ASN A 454 1.59 -15.41 -29.14
#